data_AF-A0A1I4KAU5-F1
#
_entry.id   AF-A0A1I4KAU5-F1
#
_cell.length_a   1.000
_cell.length_b   1.000
_cell.length_c   1.000
_cell.angle_alpha   90.00
_cell.angle_beta   90.00
_cell.angle_gamma   90.00
#
_symmetry.space_group_name_H-M   'P 1'
#
loop_
_entity.id
_entity.type
_entity.pdbx_description
1 polymer ?
#
loop_
_entity_poly.entity_id
_entity_poly.type
_entity_poly.pdbx_seq_one_letter_code
_entity_poly.pdbx_strand_id
1 'polypeptide(L)' 'MVRSPEGEVFVDPGGKKNGRGAYLTNNDECFLEAKRKDALSRHLNIKVTEEDYDRLLEERRKGIKR' A
#
# COMPACT_ATOMS: atom_id res chain seq x y z
N MET A 1 -0.17 4.45 1.46
CA MET A 1 -0.69 3.19 2.02
C MET A 1 -0.91 3.37 3.51
N VAL A 2 -1.90 2.70 4.07
CA VAL A 2 -2.19 2.74 5.52
C VAL A 2 -2.51 1.33 6.01
N ARG A 3 -2.04 0.99 7.22
CA ARG A 3 -2.46 -0.19 7.97
C ARG A 3 -3.41 0.23 9.08
N SER A 4 -4.62 -0.32 9.10
CA SER A 4 -5.62 -0.08 10.15
C SER A 4 -5.22 -0.74 11.49
N PRO A 5 -5.87 -0.38 12.61
CA PRO A 5 -5.69 -1.08 13.88
C PRO A 5 -6.02 -2.58 13.82
N GLU A 6 -6.94 -2.98 12.94
CA GLU A 6 -7.36 -4.37 12.72
C GLU A 6 -6.34 -5.18 11.90
N GLY A 7 -5.27 -4.53 11.40
CA GLY A 7 -4.23 -5.17 10.62
C GLY A 7 -4.50 -5.21 9.11
N GLU A 8 -5.52 -4.50 8.63
CA GLU A 8 -5.80 -4.46 7.20
C GLU A 8 -5.02 -3.34 6.51
N VAL A 9 -4.56 -3.57 5.27
CA VAL A 9 -3.79 -2.59 4.50
C VAL A 9 -4.59 -2.06 3.32
N PHE A 10 -4.57 -0.73 3.13
CA PHE A 10 -5.33 -0.04 2.09
C PHE A 10 -4.52 1.03 1.37
N VAL A 11 -4.96 1.36 0.16
CA VAL A 11 -4.60 2.63 -0.49
C VAL A 11 -5.31 3.79 0.24
N ASP A 12 -4.56 4.85 0.51
CA ASP A 12 -5.07 6.09 1.09
C ASP A 12 -4.56 7.29 0.29
N PRO A 13 -5.26 7.68 -0.80
CA PRO A 13 -4.87 8.83 -1.62
C PRO A 13 -4.98 10.16 -0.87
N GLY A 14 -5.90 10.24 0.10
CA GLY A 14 -6.18 11.47 0.84
C GLY A 14 -5.31 11.66 2.09
N GLY A 15 -4.62 10.61 2.55
CA GLY A 15 -3.82 10.65 3.77
C GLY A 15 -4.64 10.87 5.04
N LYS A 16 -5.94 10.54 5.02
CA LYS A 16 -6.89 10.80 6.12
C LYS A 16 -7.33 9.53 6.85
N LYS A 17 -6.95 8.34 6.38
CA LYS A 17 -7.32 7.10 7.05
C LYS A 17 -6.50 6.92 8.32
N ASN A 18 -7.16 6.53 9.40
CA ASN A 18 -6.50 6.28 10.68
C ASN A 18 -5.65 5.01 10.60
N GLY A 19 -4.45 5.06 11.18
CA GLY A 19 -3.55 3.91 11.24
C GLY A 19 -2.09 4.26 10.99
N ARG A 20 -1.26 3.24 10.76
CA ARG A 20 0.15 3.42 10.45
C ARG A 20 0.33 3.64 8.95
N GLY A 21 0.87 4.78 8.56
CA GLY A 21 1.08 5.14 7.16
C GLY A 21 2.43 4.71 6.59
N ALA A 22 2.47 4.45 5.28
CA ALA A 22 3.68 4.35 4.49
C ALA A 22 3.45 5.06 3.14
N TYR A 23 4.35 5.98 2.79
CA TYR A 23 4.29 6.71 1.54
C TYR A 23 5.05 5.97 0.45
N LEU A 24 4.51 6.03 -0.76
CA LEU A 24 5.14 5.48 -1.95
C LEU A 24 4.88 6.43 -3.10
N THR A 25 5.90 6.67 -3.93
CA THR A 25 5.76 7.44 -5.16
C THR A 25 4.64 6.85 -6.02
N ASN A 26 3.85 7.72 -6.64
CA ASN A 26 2.74 7.31 -7.50
C ASN A 26 3.23 6.83 -8.89
N ASN A 27 4.10 5.82 -8.91
CA ASN A 27 4.62 5.16 -10.11
C ASN A 27 4.50 3.62 -9.94
N ASP A 28 4.12 2.93 -11.01
CA ASP A 28 4.03 1.47 -11.07
C ASP A 28 5.39 0.81 -10.80
N GLU A 29 6.48 1.35 -11.34
CA GLU A 29 7.83 0.80 -11.11
C GLU A 29 8.22 0.87 -9.62
N CYS A 30 7.95 2.01 -8.97
CA CYS A 30 8.20 2.15 -7.54
C CYS A 30 7.37 1.16 -6.70
N PHE A 31 6.14 0.87 -7.13
CA PHE A 31 5.29 -0.10 -6.47
C PHE A 31 5.81 -1.53 -6.63
N LEU A 32 6.17 -1.92 -7.86
CA LEU A 32 6.73 -3.25 -8.13
C LEU A 32 8.06 -3.46 -7.39
N GLU A 33 8.88 -2.42 -7.27
CA GLU A 33 10.08 -2.42 -6.45
C GLU A 33 9.76 -2.65 -4.96
N ALA A 34 8.75 -1.94 -4.44
CA ALA A 34 8.29 -2.10 -3.06
C ALA A 34 7.67 -3.47 -2.78
N LYS A 35 7.03 -4.10 -3.78
CA LYS A 35 6.57 -5.50 -3.74
C LYS A 35 7.77 -6.45 -3.67
N ARG A 36 8.70 -6.36 -4.63
CA ARG A 36 9.90 -7.23 -4.68
C ARG A 36 10.73 -7.17 -3.41
N LYS A 37 10.83 -5.98 -2.80
CA LYS A 37 11.56 -5.76 -1.56
C LYS A 37 10.76 -6.10 -0.32
N ASP A 38 9.47 -6.39 -0.39
CA ASP A 38 8.58 -6.47 0.78
C ASP A 38 8.69 -5.23 1.69
N ALA A 39 8.72 -4.04 1.05
CA ALA A 39 8.96 -2.78 1.73
C ALA A 39 7.77 -2.38 2.61
N LEU A 40 6.53 -2.62 2.17
CA LEU A 40 5.33 -2.25 2.93
C LEU A 40 5.23 -3.05 4.21
N SER A 41 5.61 -4.34 4.22
CA SER A 41 5.60 -5.13 5.45
C SER A 41 6.45 -4.53 6.55
N ARG A 42 7.67 -4.11 6.20
CA ARG A 42 8.60 -3.45 7.13
C ARG A 42 8.06 -2.11 7.62
N HIS A 43 7.58 -1.27 6.71
CA HIS A 43 7.14 0.09 7.07
C HIS A 43 5.82 0.09 7.85
N LEU A 44 4.89 -0.79 7.47
CA LEU A 44 3.59 -0.94 8.12
C LEU A 44 3.63 -1.88 9.33
N ASN A 45 4.75 -2.56 9.58
CA ASN A 45 4.94 -3.50 10.68
C ASN A 45 3.88 -4.62 10.69
N ILE A 46 3.60 -5.20 9.52
CA ILE A 46 2.68 -6.31 9.33
C ILE A 46 3.15 -7.17 8.16
N LYS A 47 2.73 -8.42 8.06
CA LYS A 47 2.95 -9.20 6.86
C LYS A 47 1.96 -8.75 5.78
N VAL A 48 2.46 -8.17 4.70
CA VAL A 48 1.71 -7.87 3.48
C VAL A 48 1.94 -9.04 2.52
N THR A 49 0.88 -9.75 2.16
CA THR A 49 0.99 -10.91 1.28
C THR A 49 1.15 -10.49 -0.18
N GLU A 50 1.56 -11.42 -1.05
CA GLU A 50 1.60 -11.18 -2.49
C GLU A 50 0.22 -10.77 -3.03
N GLU A 51 -0.84 -11.40 -2.53
CA GLU A 51 -2.23 -11.09 -2.89
C GLU A 51 -2.63 -9.67 -2.44
N ASP A 52 -2.19 -9.24 -1.26
CA ASP A 52 -2.39 -7.87 -0.80
C ASP A 52 -1.69 -6.87 -1.71
N TYR A 53 -0.43 -7.15 -2.11
CA TYR A 53 0.30 -6.30 -3.03
C TYR A 53 -0.41 -6.16 -4.38
N ASP A 54 -0.94 -7.26 -4.93
CA ASP A 54 -1.65 -7.24 -6.20
C ASP A 54 -2.97 -6.45 -6.10
N ARG A 55 -3.74 -6.67 -5.02
CA ARG A 55 -4.95 -5.89 -4.72
C ARG A 55 -4.64 -4.39 -4.58
N LEU A 56 -3.60 -4.04 -3.82
CA LEU A 56 -3.19 -2.66 -3.60
C LEU A 56 -2.72 -1.96 -4.89
N LEU A 57 -2.06 -2.69 -5.80
CA LEU A 57 -1.68 -2.17 -7.11
C LEU A 57 -2.92 -1.85 -7.95
N GLU A 58 -3.91 -2.74 -7.97
CA GLU A 58 -5.16 -2.54 -8.70
C GLU A 58 -5.97 -1.36 -8.13
N GLU A 59 -6.13 -1.31 -6.80
CA GLU A 59 -6.78 -0.20 -6.10
C GLU A 59 -6.11 1.14 -6.42
N ARG A 60 -4.76 1.18 -6.39
CA ARG A 60 -3.98 2.39 -6.72
C ARG A 60 -4.28 2.82 -8.16
N ARG A 61 -4.24 1.91 -9.12
CA ARG A 61 -4.53 2.20 -10.54
C ARG A 61 -5.95 2.73 -10.75
N LYS A 62 -6.95 2.18 -10.03
CA LYS A 62 -8.32 2.69 -10.05
C LYS A 62 -8.44 4.10 -9.47
N GLY A 63 -7.68 4.40 -8.41
CA GLY A 63 -7.64 5.72 -7.77
C GLY A 63 -7.00 6.82 -8.63
N ILE A 64 -6.07 6.49 -9.54
CA ILE A 64 -5.45 7.43 -10.49
C ILE A 64 -6.42 7.85 -11.60
N LYS A 65 -7.37 6.98 -11.97
CA LYS A 65 -8.31 7.22 -13.07
C LYS A 65 -9.54 8.05 -12.69
N ARG A 66 -9.60 8.61 -11.48
CA ARG A 66 -10.70 9.46 -10.99
C ARG A 66 -10.38 10.94 -11.13
#